data_AF-A0A8T3KMH4-F1
#
_entry.id   AF-A0A8T3KMH4-F1
#
_cell.length_a   1.000
_cell.length_b   1.000
_cell.length_c   1.000
_cell.angle_alpha   90.00
_cell.angle_beta   90.00
_cell.angle_gamma   90.00
#
_symmetry.space_group_name_H-M   'P 1'
#
loop_
_entity.id
_entity.type
_entity.pdbx_description
1 polymer ?
#
loop_
_entity_poly.entity_id
_entity_poly.type
_entity_poly.pdbx_seq_one_letter_code
_entity_poly.pdbx_strand_id
1 'polypeptide(L)'
;MNKSPKEKAAGKKGKKAGLILIIILLSFVIALGAGIAFNIAGLGVKVNNCMASLPITRNFFKPVAPAKSPQELEIERIENEKTLIEEERKRLEEFSNSLGTWELQLKAKESELNDKEIMLMELEERLEPRIKNIEELVLYYEKMDSADAVEIINRMSSNELIIVLLKNMKQQKSSEILAQMDPQKAARIIEMMSSQ
;
A
#
# COMPACT_ATOMS: atom_id res chain seq x y z
N MET A 1 -23.95 -120.10 -6.17
CA MET A 1 -22.90 -119.23 -6.77
C MET A 1 -23.58 -118.05 -7.45
N ASN A 2 -22.99 -116.87 -7.36
CA ASN A 2 -23.60 -115.54 -7.49
C ASN A 2 -23.23 -114.84 -8.83
N LYS A 3 -23.92 -113.72 -9.10
CA LYS A 3 -23.76 -112.61 -10.09
C LYS A 3 -24.69 -112.70 -11.31
N SER A 4 -25.35 -111.63 -11.78
CA SER A 4 -25.24 -110.19 -11.51
C SER A 4 -26.45 -109.43 -12.10
N PRO A 5 -26.82 -108.24 -11.57
CA PRO A 5 -27.40 -107.18 -12.39
C PRO A 5 -26.55 -105.91 -12.32
N LYS A 6 -26.36 -105.30 -13.49
CA LYS A 6 -25.92 -103.91 -13.68
C LYS A 6 -27.11 -102.97 -13.46
N GLU A 7 -26.76 -101.71 -13.20
CA GLU A 7 -27.44 -100.50 -13.68
C GLU A 7 -28.28 -99.69 -12.66
N LYS A 8 -28.12 -98.36 -12.75
CA LYS A 8 -28.77 -97.24 -12.02
C LYS A 8 -28.02 -96.62 -10.82
N ALA A 9 -26.88 -95.96 -11.08
CA ALA A 9 -26.34 -94.94 -10.17
C ALA A 9 -25.47 -93.86 -10.86
N ALA A 10 -25.86 -93.37 -12.04
CA ALA A 10 -25.17 -92.28 -12.73
C ALA A 10 -26.13 -91.10 -12.93
N GLY A 11 -26.11 -90.11 -12.03
CA GLY A 11 -26.96 -88.92 -12.20
C GLY A 11 -26.84 -87.81 -11.14
N LYS A 12 -26.25 -88.07 -9.96
CA LYS A 12 -26.18 -87.08 -8.86
C LYS A 12 -24.83 -86.41 -8.61
N LYS A 13 -23.73 -86.89 -9.22
CA LYS A 13 -22.36 -86.38 -8.93
C LYS A 13 -21.94 -85.14 -9.74
N GLY A 14 -22.52 -84.88 -10.91
CA GLY A 14 -22.19 -83.70 -11.72
C GLY A 14 -22.73 -82.37 -11.17
N LYS A 15 -23.89 -82.38 -10.52
CA LYS A 15 -24.54 -81.15 -10.00
C LYS A 15 -23.80 -80.54 -8.80
N LYS A 16 -23.14 -81.36 -7.96
CA LYS A 16 -22.37 -80.88 -6.80
C LYS A 16 -21.02 -80.27 -7.20
N ALA A 17 -20.36 -80.84 -8.21
CA ALA A 17 -19.10 -80.30 -8.75
C ALA A 17 -19.31 -78.95 -9.44
N GLY A 18 -20.40 -78.80 -10.22
CA GLY A 18 -20.77 -77.51 -10.81
C GLY A 18 -21.08 -76.44 -9.76
N LEU A 19 -21.74 -76.83 -8.66
CA LEU A 19 -22.08 -75.90 -7.57
C LEU A 19 -20.84 -75.40 -6.81
N ILE A 20 -19.84 -76.26 -6.60
CA ILE A 20 -18.55 -75.86 -5.98
C ILE A 20 -17.79 -74.89 -6.89
N LEU A 21 -17.75 -75.15 -8.20
CA LEU A 21 -17.12 -74.27 -9.18
C LEU A 21 -17.78 -72.88 -9.23
N ILE A 22 -19.11 -72.84 -9.15
CA ILE A 22 -19.87 -71.58 -9.07
C ILE A 22 -19.53 -70.81 -7.79
N ILE A 23 -19.46 -71.49 -6.64
CA ILE A 23 -19.10 -70.84 -5.35
C ILE A 23 -17.68 -70.26 -5.41
N ILE A 24 -16.72 -70.98 -5.98
CA ILE A 24 -15.34 -70.49 -6.15
C ILE A 24 -15.31 -69.26 -7.05
N LEU A 25 -16.02 -69.29 -8.19
CA LEU A 25 -16.08 -68.15 -9.09
C LEU A 25 -16.75 -66.94 -8.43
N LEU A 26 -17.81 -67.16 -7.66
CA LEU A 26 -18.48 -66.10 -6.90
C LEU A 26 -17.55 -65.49 -5.84
N SER A 27 -16.79 -66.33 -5.12
CA SER A 27 -15.80 -65.88 -4.13
C SER A 27 -14.69 -65.04 -4.75
N PHE A 28 -14.28 -65.39 -5.97
CA PHE A 28 -13.28 -64.65 -6.73
C PHE A 28 -13.79 -63.27 -7.17
N VAL A 29 -15.03 -63.20 -7.65
CA VAL A 29 -15.68 -61.93 -8.01
C VAL A 29 -15.82 -61.02 -6.78
N ILE A 30 -16.19 -61.58 -5.62
CA ILE A 30 -16.28 -60.82 -4.36
C ILE A 30 -14.89 -60.33 -3.91
N ALA A 31 -13.86 -61.18 -3.97
CA ALA A 31 -12.49 -60.81 -3.61
C ALA A 31 -11.93 -59.71 -4.53
N LEU A 32 -12.19 -59.79 -5.84
CA LEU A 32 -11.85 -58.75 -6.80
C LEU A 32 -12.61 -57.45 -6.52
N GLY A 33 -13.91 -57.53 -6.25
CA GLY A 33 -14.74 -56.38 -5.88
C GLY A 33 -14.23 -55.68 -4.61
N ALA A 34 -13.84 -56.46 -3.60
CA ALA A 34 -13.23 -55.93 -2.38
C ALA A 34 -11.86 -55.27 -2.65
N GLY A 35 -11.00 -55.88 -3.48
CA GLY A 35 -9.72 -55.29 -3.86
C GLY A 35 -9.84 -53.93 -4.57
N ILE A 36 -10.88 -53.78 -5.39
CA ILE A 36 -11.23 -52.51 -6.05
C ILE A 36 -11.80 -51.51 -5.04
N ALA A 37 -12.76 -51.93 -4.21
CA ALA A 37 -13.45 -51.07 -3.24
C ALA A 37 -12.51 -50.52 -2.16
N PHE A 38 -11.56 -51.33 -1.68
CA PHE A 38 -10.56 -50.91 -0.68
C PHE A 38 -9.30 -50.31 -1.31
N ASN A 39 -9.28 -50.09 -2.63
CA ASN A 39 -8.13 -49.57 -3.38
C ASN A 39 -6.78 -50.22 -3.01
N ILE A 40 -6.80 -51.55 -2.83
CA ILE A 40 -5.62 -52.30 -2.41
C ILE A 40 -4.58 -52.24 -3.53
N ALA A 41 -3.36 -51.79 -3.22
CA ALA A 41 -2.25 -51.61 -4.18
C ALA A 41 -2.55 -50.68 -5.38
N GLY A 42 -3.50 -49.75 -5.25
CA GLY A 42 -3.88 -48.84 -6.34
C GLY A 42 -4.70 -49.49 -7.46
N LEU A 43 -5.22 -50.71 -7.25
CA LEU A 43 -6.07 -51.42 -8.20
C LEU A 43 -7.36 -50.64 -8.51
N GLY A 44 -7.95 -49.96 -7.52
CA GLY A 44 -9.16 -49.17 -7.69
C GLY A 44 -8.97 -48.01 -8.67
N VAL A 45 -7.86 -47.28 -8.56
CA VAL A 45 -7.52 -46.16 -9.46
C VAL A 45 -7.23 -46.65 -10.88
N LYS A 46 -6.48 -47.75 -11.03
CA LYS A 46 -6.17 -48.35 -12.34
C LYS A 46 -7.42 -48.87 -13.05
N VAL A 47 -8.31 -49.57 -12.33
CA VAL A 47 -9.57 -50.08 -12.88
C VAL A 47 -10.50 -48.91 -13.24
N ASN A 48 -10.62 -47.89 -12.39
CA ASN A 48 -11.43 -46.71 -12.68
C ASN A 48 -10.93 -45.96 -13.93
N ASN A 49 -9.61 -45.77 -14.06
CA ASN A 49 -9.02 -45.10 -15.22
C ASN A 49 -9.13 -45.95 -16.52
N CYS A 50 -9.11 -47.29 -16.40
CA CYS A 50 -9.39 -48.21 -17.52
C CYS A 50 -10.86 -48.22 -17.93
N MET A 51 -11.79 -48.19 -16.96
CA MET A 51 -13.23 -48.09 -17.26
C MET A 51 -13.60 -46.71 -17.81
N ALA A 52 -12.89 -45.65 -17.42
CA ALA A 52 -13.07 -44.32 -17.98
C ALA A 52 -12.61 -44.21 -19.45
N SER A 53 -11.72 -45.10 -19.93
CA SER A 53 -11.22 -45.09 -21.32
C SER A 53 -12.09 -45.88 -22.31
N LEU A 54 -13.03 -46.71 -21.82
CA LEU A 54 -13.97 -47.44 -22.68
C LEU A 54 -15.14 -46.53 -23.13
N PRO A 55 -15.54 -46.54 -24.41
CA PRO A 55 -16.55 -45.63 -24.96
C PRO A 55 -17.95 -45.81 -24.33
N ILE A 56 -18.26 -46.99 -23.80
CA ILE A 56 -19.57 -47.34 -23.22
C ILE A 56 -19.71 -46.82 -21.78
N THR A 57 -18.61 -46.76 -21.03
CA THR A 57 -18.59 -46.44 -19.58
C THR A 57 -17.98 -45.06 -19.27
N ARG A 58 -17.49 -44.35 -20.28
CA ARG A 58 -16.91 -43.00 -20.20
C ARG A 58 -17.81 -41.96 -19.50
N ASN A 59 -19.14 -42.08 -19.63
CA ASN A 59 -20.08 -41.13 -19.02
C ASN A 59 -20.32 -41.39 -17.52
N PHE A 60 -19.95 -42.58 -17.03
CA PHE A 60 -20.19 -42.97 -15.64
C PHE A 60 -18.92 -42.90 -14.77
N PHE A 61 -17.72 -42.98 -15.36
CA PHE A 61 -16.45 -42.96 -14.63
C PHE A 61 -15.55 -41.82 -15.13
N LYS A 62 -15.14 -40.91 -14.23
CA LYS A 62 -14.16 -39.86 -14.50
C LYS A 62 -12.76 -40.35 -14.13
N PRO A 63 -11.71 -40.03 -14.92
CA PRO A 63 -10.34 -40.37 -14.54
C PRO A 63 -9.98 -39.66 -13.24
N VAL A 64 -9.49 -40.41 -12.26
CA VAL A 64 -9.03 -39.89 -10.97
C VAL A 64 -7.50 -39.80 -11.06
N ALA A 65 -6.95 -38.61 -10.79
CA ALA A 65 -5.52 -38.39 -10.76
C ALA A 65 -4.87 -39.30 -9.69
N PRO A 66 -3.69 -39.89 -9.96
CA PRO A 66 -2.97 -40.65 -8.94
C PRO A 66 -2.71 -39.74 -7.74
N ALA A 67 -2.99 -40.21 -6.53
CA ALA A 67 -2.63 -39.49 -5.32
C ALA A 67 -1.11 -39.27 -5.31
N LYS A 68 -0.66 -38.01 -5.19
CA LYS A 68 0.76 -37.65 -5.06
C LYS A 68 1.39 -38.47 -3.93
N SER A 69 2.59 -38.96 -4.13
CA SER A 69 3.30 -39.67 -3.07
C SER A 69 3.64 -38.72 -1.91
N PRO A 70 3.80 -39.22 -0.67
CA PRO A 70 4.23 -38.39 0.46
C PRO A 70 5.52 -37.60 0.20
N GLN A 71 6.41 -38.13 -0.64
CA GLN A 71 7.69 -37.50 -1.02
C GLN A 71 7.48 -36.34 -2.01
N GLU A 72 6.56 -36.47 -2.96
CA GLU A 72 6.21 -35.40 -3.90
C GLU A 72 5.54 -34.22 -3.20
N LEU A 73 4.70 -34.49 -2.19
CA LEU A 73 4.07 -33.45 -1.36
C LEU A 73 5.10 -32.66 -0.54
N GLU A 74 6.12 -33.34 -0.02
CA GLU A 74 7.20 -32.71 0.75
C GLU A 74 8.08 -31.81 -0.13
N ILE A 75 8.41 -32.27 -1.35
CA ILE A 75 9.17 -31.48 -2.33
C ILE A 75 8.39 -30.22 -2.73
N GLU A 76 7.09 -30.35 -2.99
CA GLU A 76 6.21 -29.22 -3.32
C GLU A 76 6.13 -28.22 -2.16
N ARG A 77 6.06 -28.69 -0.91
CA ARG A 77 6.09 -27.82 0.27
C ARG A 77 7.40 -27.03 0.37
N ILE A 78 8.53 -27.72 0.24
CA ILE A 78 9.86 -27.10 0.31
C ILE A 78 10.03 -26.07 -0.82
N GLU A 79 9.54 -26.35 -2.03
CA GLU A 79 9.63 -25.42 -3.14
C GLU A 79 8.78 -24.16 -2.88
N ASN A 80 7.55 -24.34 -2.38
CA ASN A 80 6.69 -23.22 -2.01
C ASN A 80 7.28 -22.36 -0.88
N GLU A 81 7.90 -22.98 0.12
CA GLU A 81 8.60 -22.27 1.20
C GLU A 81 9.80 -21.49 0.68
N LYS A 82 10.58 -22.06 -0.25
CA LYS A 82 11.70 -21.36 -0.89
C LYS A 82 11.22 -20.15 -1.69
N THR A 83 10.14 -20.29 -2.46
CA THR A 83 9.59 -19.16 -3.23
C THR A 83 9.11 -18.06 -2.30
N LEU A 84 8.46 -18.41 -1.18
CA LEU A 84 8.00 -17.44 -0.19
C LEU A 84 9.17 -16.68 0.45
N ILE A 85 10.21 -17.42 0.87
CA ILE A 85 11.42 -16.82 1.47
C ILE A 85 12.10 -15.87 0.49
N GLU A 86 12.16 -16.23 -0.80
CA GLU A 86 12.77 -15.38 -1.82
C GLU A 86 11.95 -14.11 -2.08
N GLU A 87 10.62 -14.21 -2.08
CA GLU A 87 9.73 -13.04 -2.17
C GLU A 87 9.85 -12.12 -0.96
N GLU A 88 9.93 -12.67 0.26
CA GLU A 88 10.14 -11.91 1.49
C GLU A 88 11.50 -11.20 1.49
N ARG A 89 12.56 -11.86 1.01
CA ARG A 89 13.90 -11.27 0.88
C ARG A 89 13.89 -10.09 -0.08
N LYS A 90 13.25 -10.23 -1.25
CA LYS A 90 13.11 -9.13 -2.21
C LYS A 90 12.34 -7.95 -1.61
N ARG A 91 11.25 -8.22 -0.90
CA ARG A 91 10.48 -7.17 -0.22
C ARG A 91 11.30 -6.46 0.86
N LEU A 92 12.10 -7.21 1.63
CA LEU A 92 12.99 -6.63 2.64
C LEU A 92 14.08 -5.76 2.01
N GLU A 93 14.65 -6.20 0.89
CA GLU A 93 15.64 -5.43 0.14
C GLU A 93 15.05 -4.13 -0.42
N GLU A 94 13.86 -4.20 -1.05
CA GLU A 94 13.12 -3.03 -1.53
C GLU A 94 12.81 -2.04 -0.40
N PHE A 95 12.37 -2.57 0.76
CA PHE A 95 12.08 -1.75 1.93
C PHE A 95 13.35 -1.10 2.50
N SER A 96 14.45 -1.86 2.60
CA SER A 96 15.75 -1.34 3.03
C SER A 96 16.25 -0.22 2.11
N ASN A 97 16.14 -0.41 0.81
CA ASN A 97 16.53 0.61 -0.18
C ASN A 97 15.66 1.86 -0.05
N SER A 98 14.34 1.68 0.12
CA SER A 98 13.40 2.78 0.34
C SER A 98 13.72 3.57 1.60
N LEU A 99 14.01 2.88 2.72
CA LEU A 99 14.44 3.52 3.97
C LEU A 99 15.71 4.34 3.79
N GLY A 100 16.72 3.80 3.11
CA GLY A 100 17.96 4.53 2.82
C GLY A 100 17.70 5.80 1.99
N THR A 101 16.78 5.73 1.01
CA THR A 101 16.41 6.91 0.22
C THR A 101 15.66 7.95 1.05
N TRP A 102 14.76 7.53 1.94
CA TRP A 102 14.03 8.42 2.83
C TRP A 102 14.95 9.06 3.87
N GLU A 103 15.92 8.33 4.41
CA GLU A 103 16.92 8.87 5.34
C GLU A 103 17.75 9.99 4.68
N LEU A 104 18.20 9.77 3.43
CA LEU A 104 18.92 10.80 2.67
C LEU A 104 18.05 12.02 2.38
N GLN A 105 16.79 11.81 2.00
CA GLN A 105 15.85 12.91 1.75
C GLN A 105 15.53 13.69 3.02
N LEU A 106 15.35 13.00 4.15
CA LEU A 106 15.08 13.63 5.44
C LEU A 106 16.28 14.47 5.87
N LYS A 107 17.49 13.93 5.79
CA LYS A 107 18.72 14.66 6.10
C LYS A 107 18.92 15.89 5.21
N ALA A 108 18.60 15.78 3.92
CA ALA A 108 18.66 16.92 3.01
C ALA A 108 17.63 18.00 3.40
N LYS A 109 16.41 17.60 3.75
CA LYS A 109 15.35 18.53 4.20
C LYS A 109 15.68 19.18 5.55
N GLU A 110 16.27 18.45 6.49
CA GLU A 110 16.73 18.99 7.76
C GLU A 110 17.81 20.05 7.55
N SER A 111 18.77 19.80 6.65
CA SER A 111 19.78 20.80 6.28
C SER A 111 19.15 22.05 5.65
N GLU A 112 18.23 21.87 4.70
CA GLU A 112 17.53 23.00 4.05
C GLU A 112 16.72 23.82 5.06
N LEU A 113 16.07 23.15 6.03
CA LEU A 113 15.31 23.82 7.07
C LEU A 113 16.21 24.62 8.00
N ASN A 114 17.32 24.03 8.44
CA ASN A 114 18.31 24.72 9.26
C ASN A 114 18.90 25.95 8.55
N ASP A 115 19.21 25.85 7.27
CA ASP A 115 19.69 27.00 6.48
C ASP A 115 18.63 28.11 6.39
N LYS A 116 17.36 27.73 6.23
CA LYS A 116 16.23 28.68 6.24
C LYS A 116 16.02 29.33 7.60
N GLU A 117 16.15 28.58 8.70
CA GLU A 117 16.07 29.11 10.05
C GLU A 117 17.17 30.15 10.31
N ILE A 118 18.41 29.85 9.91
CA ILE A 118 19.52 30.80 10.01
C ILE A 118 19.23 32.07 9.20
N MET A 119 18.79 31.93 7.94
CA MET A 119 18.44 33.08 7.09
C MET A 119 17.31 33.92 7.68
N LEU A 120 16.31 33.29 8.31
CA LEU A 120 15.21 34.00 8.98
C LEU A 120 15.72 34.74 10.21
N MET A 121 16.54 34.12 11.04
CA MET A 121 17.15 34.77 12.21
C MET A 121 18.00 35.98 11.81
N GLU A 122 18.83 35.85 10.77
CA GLU A 122 19.63 36.97 10.25
C GLU A 122 18.74 38.10 9.70
N LEU A 123 17.64 37.76 9.02
CA LEU A 123 16.69 38.74 8.51
C LEU A 123 15.97 39.45 9.66
N GLU A 124 15.56 38.71 10.69
CA GLU A 124 14.93 39.27 11.90
C GLU A 124 15.89 40.22 12.62
N GLU A 125 17.13 39.81 12.87
CA GLU A 125 18.16 40.65 13.50
C GLU A 125 18.43 41.93 12.69
N ARG A 126 18.34 41.86 11.36
CA ARG A 126 18.50 43.01 10.48
C ARG A 126 17.29 43.95 10.48
N LEU A 127 16.08 43.41 10.60
CA LEU A 127 14.84 44.16 10.47
C LEU A 127 14.34 44.72 11.81
N GLU A 128 14.51 44.00 12.92
CA GLU A 128 14.01 44.39 14.23
C GLU A 128 14.50 45.79 14.67
N PRO A 129 15.80 46.14 14.54
CA PRO A 129 16.27 47.49 14.89
C PRO A 129 15.66 48.55 13.97
N ARG A 130 15.45 48.22 12.69
CA ARG A 130 14.85 49.16 11.72
C ARG A 130 13.38 49.41 12.04
N ILE A 131 12.64 48.37 12.42
CA ILE A 131 11.25 48.48 12.85
C ILE A 131 11.17 49.32 14.11
N LYS A 132 11.98 49.03 15.14
CA LYS A 132 12.05 49.83 16.36
C LYS A 132 12.36 51.31 16.08
N ASN A 133 13.33 51.59 15.22
CA ASN A 133 13.65 52.96 14.83
C ASN A 133 12.46 53.66 14.13
N ILE A 134 11.72 52.95 13.27
CA ILE A 134 10.52 53.50 12.62
C ILE A 134 9.42 53.76 13.65
N GLU A 135 9.17 52.84 14.57
CA GLU A 135 8.18 53.00 15.64
C GLU A 135 8.49 54.21 16.54
N GLU A 136 9.77 54.39 16.90
CA GLU A 136 10.22 55.56 17.65
C GLU A 136 9.97 56.86 16.85
N LEU A 137 10.33 56.89 15.56
CA LEU A 137 10.05 58.03 14.70
C LEU A 137 8.55 58.33 14.62
N VAL A 138 7.71 57.33 14.39
CA VAL A 138 6.25 57.49 14.40
C VAL A 138 5.79 58.13 15.70
N LEU A 139 6.25 57.63 16.85
CA LEU A 139 5.89 58.16 18.16
C LEU A 139 6.35 59.61 18.36
N TYR A 140 7.52 59.99 17.85
CA TYR A 140 8.00 61.37 17.89
C TYR A 140 7.10 62.30 17.07
N TYR A 141 6.78 61.95 15.83
CA TYR A 141 5.89 62.75 14.98
C TYR A 141 4.44 62.76 15.49
N GLU A 142 3.98 61.71 16.15
CA GLU A 142 2.66 61.69 16.79
C GLU A 142 2.53 62.71 17.94
N LYS A 143 3.59 62.83 18.74
CA LYS A 143 3.64 63.74 19.89
C LYS A 143 3.99 65.18 19.52
N MET A 144 4.57 65.38 18.34
CA MET A 144 4.91 66.69 17.79
C MET A 144 3.64 67.46 17.42
N ASP A 145 3.69 68.79 17.41
CA ASP A 145 2.59 69.59 16.86
C ASP A 145 2.39 69.31 15.35
N SER A 146 1.15 69.39 14.87
CA SER A 146 0.82 69.06 13.48
C SER A 146 1.46 70.03 12.49
N ALA A 147 1.60 71.31 12.83
CA ALA A 147 2.24 72.31 11.97
C ALA A 147 3.76 72.09 11.89
N ASP A 148 4.40 71.81 13.03
CA ASP A 148 5.83 71.51 13.10
C ASP A 148 6.18 70.23 12.31
N ALA A 149 5.37 69.18 12.47
CA ALA A 149 5.51 67.94 11.73
C ALA A 149 5.41 68.17 10.22
N VAL A 150 4.46 68.99 9.76
CA VAL A 150 4.30 69.36 8.36
C VAL A 150 5.50 70.12 7.82
N GLU A 151 6.08 71.05 8.58
CA GLU A 151 7.27 71.79 8.14
C GLU A 151 8.44 70.84 7.84
N ILE A 152 8.66 69.85 8.71
CA ILE A 152 9.71 68.85 8.53
C ILE A 152 9.39 67.92 7.36
N ILE A 153 8.16 67.38 7.31
CA ILE A 153 7.71 66.45 6.26
C ILE A 153 7.76 67.09 4.88
N ASN A 154 7.42 68.38 4.76
CA ASN A 154 7.50 69.09 3.48
C ASN A 154 8.93 69.18 2.96
N ARG A 155 9.93 69.25 3.84
CA ARG A 155 11.37 69.26 3.50
C ARG A 155 11.95 67.87 3.27
N MET A 156 11.28 66.79 3.68
CA MET A 156 11.73 65.43 3.42
C MET A 156 11.65 65.07 1.92
N SER A 157 12.71 64.45 1.43
CA SER A 157 12.83 64.02 0.01
C SER A 157 12.25 62.63 -0.27
N SER A 158 12.22 61.72 0.71
CA SER A 158 11.67 60.37 0.53
C SER A 158 10.17 60.36 0.81
N ASN A 159 9.38 60.12 -0.24
CA ASN A 159 7.94 59.95 -0.12
C ASN A 159 7.59 58.63 0.58
N GLU A 160 8.42 57.60 0.44
CA GLU A 160 8.23 56.29 1.05
C GLU A 160 8.27 56.38 2.58
N LEU A 161 9.24 57.12 3.13
CA LEU A 161 9.33 57.33 4.57
C LEU A 161 8.14 58.14 5.10
N ILE A 162 7.70 59.18 4.35
CA ILE A 162 6.50 59.96 4.71
C ILE A 162 5.27 59.04 4.76
N ILE A 163 5.11 58.17 3.76
CA ILE A 163 4.02 57.19 3.68
C ILE A 163 4.07 56.24 4.89
N VAL A 164 5.25 55.69 5.20
CA VAL A 164 5.41 54.79 6.34
C VAL A 164 5.06 55.48 7.65
N LEU A 165 5.52 56.71 7.87
CA LEU A 165 5.16 57.48 9.08
C LEU A 165 3.65 57.72 9.16
N LEU A 166 3.04 58.21 8.08
CA LEU A 166 1.61 58.55 8.04
C LEU A 166 0.68 57.34 8.14
N LYS A 167 1.09 56.15 7.63
CA LYS A 167 0.32 54.89 7.73
C LYS A 167 0.38 54.29 9.13
N ASN A 168 1.49 54.47 9.84
CA ASN A 168 1.71 53.84 11.15
C ASN A 168 1.35 54.74 12.34
N MET A 169 1.08 56.03 12.12
CA MET A 169 0.56 56.92 13.15
C MET A 169 -0.97 56.85 13.27
N LYS A 170 -1.52 57.38 14.36
CA LYS A 170 -2.96 57.54 14.59
C LYS A 170 -3.62 58.30 13.44
N GLN A 171 -4.73 57.76 12.96
CA GLN A 171 -5.49 58.29 11.83
C GLN A 171 -5.80 59.80 11.96
N GLN A 172 -6.18 60.25 13.15
CA GLN A 172 -6.50 61.65 13.39
C GLN A 172 -5.28 62.55 13.18
N LYS A 173 -4.12 62.16 13.72
CA LYS A 173 -2.87 62.90 13.56
C LYS A 173 -2.39 62.91 12.11
N SER A 174 -2.47 61.78 11.43
CA SER A 174 -2.17 61.66 10.00
C SER A 174 -3.07 62.59 9.16
N SER A 175 -4.37 62.64 9.48
CA SER A 175 -5.34 63.51 8.80
C SER A 175 -5.05 64.99 9.02
N GLU A 176 -4.69 65.38 10.25
CA GLU A 176 -4.30 66.77 10.57
C GLU A 176 -3.04 67.20 9.82
N ILE A 177 -2.03 66.33 9.75
CA ILE A 177 -0.79 66.58 9.00
C ILE A 177 -1.08 66.68 7.50
N LEU A 178 -1.85 65.75 6.94
CA LEU A 178 -2.24 65.78 5.52
C LEU A 178 -3.05 67.03 5.15
N ALA A 179 -3.97 67.46 6.03
CA ALA A 179 -4.79 68.65 5.82
C ALA A 179 -3.99 69.96 5.80
N GLN A 180 -2.85 69.99 6.48
CA GLN A 180 -1.98 71.17 6.57
C GLN A 180 -0.78 71.11 5.60
N MET A 181 -0.58 69.99 4.93
CA MET A 181 0.50 69.79 3.96
C MET A 181 0.23 70.54 2.64
N ASP A 182 1.28 70.74 1.82
CA ASP A 182 1.12 71.24 0.46
C ASP A 182 0.12 70.35 -0.33
N PRO A 183 -0.95 70.90 -0.93
CA PRO A 183 -1.99 70.11 -1.56
C PRO A 183 -1.48 69.16 -2.66
N GLN A 184 -0.45 69.57 -3.42
CA GLN A 184 0.11 68.71 -4.47
C GLN A 184 0.92 67.57 -3.87
N LYS A 185 1.70 67.84 -2.81
CA LYS A 185 2.43 66.81 -2.08
C LYS A 185 1.48 65.83 -1.39
N ALA A 186 0.44 66.33 -0.71
CA ALA A 186 -0.56 65.51 -0.05
C ALA A 186 -1.29 64.58 -1.04
N ALA A 187 -1.75 65.11 -2.18
CA ALA A 187 -2.40 64.31 -3.22
C ALA A 187 -1.49 63.18 -3.73
N ARG A 188 -0.21 63.49 -4.03
CA ARG A 188 0.77 62.48 -4.46
C ARG A 188 0.99 61.40 -3.42
N ILE A 189 1.13 61.77 -2.14
CA ILE A 189 1.33 60.81 -1.05
C ILE A 189 0.10 59.89 -0.92
N ILE A 190 -1.12 60.43 -0.97
CA ILE A 190 -2.36 59.65 -0.90
C ILE A 190 -2.48 58.69 -2.09
N GLU A 191 -2.17 59.15 -3.31
CA GLU A 191 -2.19 58.31 -4.51
C GLU A 191 -1.20 57.13 -4.39
N MET A 192 0.03 57.42 -3.94
CA MET A 192 1.05 56.40 -3.68
C MET A 192 0.64 55.42 -2.56
N MET A 193 -0.05 55.89 -1.52
CA MET A 193 -0.58 55.04 -0.44
C MET A 193 -1.66 54.08 -0.92
N SER A 194 -2.47 54.50 -1.90
CA SER A 194 -3.57 53.71 -2.46
C SER A 194 -3.13 52.69 -3.52
N SER A 195 -1.94 52.90 -4.11
CA SER A 195 -1.41 52.10 -5.22
C SER A 195 -0.47 50.97 -4.79
N GLN A 196 -0.24 50.81 -3.47
CA GLN A 196 0.60 49.76 -2.87
C GLN A 196 -0.22 48.75 -2.08
#